data_AF-A0A9J6BM76-F1
#
_entry.id   AF-A0A9J6BM76-F1
#
_cell.length_a   1.000
_cell.length_b   1.000
_cell.length_c   1.000
_cell.angle_alpha   90.00
_cell.angle_beta   90.00
_cell.angle_gamma   90.00
#
_symmetry.space_group_name_H-M   'P 1'
#
loop_
_entity.id
_entity.type
_entity.pdbx_description
1 polymer ?
#
loop_
_entity_poly.entity_id
_entity_poly.type
_entity_poly.pdbx_seq_one_letter_code
_entity_poly.pdbx_strand_id
1 'polypeptide(L)'
;MISTQIIGNYKFVLFVDDVGIERNSVKILDNILREANLLYEINDGSVTVLKQTNVILEAISRLELEYNEKDIFTNIQKLKLNENVSQIFAWISSNNVHSKILIPFLEHMSELIVTIKSNNQLSILSKSKSGNVKLKEYHHELMNNKTMIKEIKIEKVQEQKEDVNVDNIGTFKIGQFTAEELEAKRNLKLPFEKININQEKKEAKIIYTPDNVDDFDEEDDPDNDLQFI
;
A
#
# COMPACT_ATOMS: atom_id res chain seq x y z
N MET A 1 13.71 4.42 19.34
CA MET A 1 14.69 4.84 18.30
C MET A 1 14.15 4.39 16.94
N ILE A 2 14.52 5.03 15.84
CA ILE A 2 13.99 4.67 14.52
C ILE A 2 14.45 3.29 14.05
N SER A 3 15.66 2.91 14.47
CA SER A 3 16.29 1.62 14.18
C SER A 3 15.37 0.46 14.52
N THR A 4 14.68 0.49 15.67
CA THR A 4 13.74 -0.57 16.09
C THR A 4 12.47 -0.67 15.27
N GLN A 5 12.11 0.37 14.51
CA GLN A 5 10.92 0.36 13.64
C GLN A 5 11.26 -0.01 12.19
N ILE A 6 12.47 0.31 11.77
CA ILE A 6 12.97 0.05 10.42
C ILE A 6 13.48 -1.39 10.29
N ILE A 7 14.11 -1.90 11.34
CA ILE A 7 14.71 -3.22 11.40
C ILE A 7 13.69 -4.21 11.91
N GLY A 8 13.46 -5.30 11.17
CA GLY A 8 12.42 -6.27 11.50
C GLY A 8 12.02 -7.17 10.34
N ASN A 9 10.72 -7.38 10.18
CA ASN A 9 10.14 -8.41 9.29
C ASN A 9 10.03 -7.99 7.81
N TYR A 10 10.55 -6.82 7.43
CA TYR A 10 10.41 -6.27 6.08
C TYR A 10 11.59 -6.69 5.22
N LYS A 11 11.31 -7.32 4.08
CA LYS A 11 12.36 -7.77 3.15
C LYS A 11 12.96 -6.60 2.37
N PHE A 12 12.14 -5.60 2.01
CA PHE A 12 12.58 -4.43 1.26
C PHE A 12 12.14 -3.12 1.95
N VAL A 13 13.14 -2.32 2.31
CA VAL A 13 13.02 -1.02 2.96
C VAL A 13 13.51 0.05 2.00
N LEU A 14 12.65 1.02 1.69
CA LEU A 14 12.94 2.15 0.82
C LEU A 14 13.01 3.44 1.62
N PHE A 15 14.06 4.22 1.43
CA PHE A 15 14.17 5.58 1.92
C PHE A 15 13.94 6.56 0.77
N VAL A 16 12.91 7.40 0.89
CA VAL A 16 12.58 8.46 -0.07
C VAL A 16 13.04 9.79 0.52
N ASP A 17 13.93 10.47 -0.19
CA ASP A 17 14.60 11.68 0.26
C ASP A 17 14.20 12.90 -0.58
N ASP A 18 13.30 13.71 -0.03
CA ASP A 18 12.86 14.97 -0.64
C ASP A 18 13.81 16.14 -0.28
N VAL A 19 14.70 15.95 0.70
CA VAL A 19 15.60 16.99 1.22
C VAL A 19 16.93 17.04 0.47
N GLY A 20 17.37 15.92 -0.11
CA GLY A 20 18.63 15.81 -0.86
C GLY A 20 19.85 15.50 0.02
N ILE A 21 19.66 14.76 1.11
CA ILE A 21 20.75 14.25 1.96
C ILE A 21 21.33 12.91 1.48
N GLU A 22 20.96 12.45 0.29
CA GLU A 22 21.40 11.21 -0.35
C GLU A 22 22.91 10.96 -0.29
N ARG A 23 23.75 12.00 -0.36
CA ARG A 23 25.21 11.87 -0.23
C ARG A 23 25.66 11.24 1.09
N ASN A 24 24.84 11.36 2.13
CA ASN A 24 25.08 10.79 3.46
C ASN A 24 24.26 9.51 3.71
N SER A 25 23.48 9.03 2.73
CA SER A 25 22.60 7.85 2.85
C SER A 25 23.32 6.64 3.43
N VAL A 26 24.45 6.25 2.85
CA VAL A 26 25.25 5.10 3.29
C VAL A 26 25.72 5.25 4.74
N LYS A 27 26.13 6.46 5.15
CA LYS A 27 26.56 6.72 6.54
C LYS A 27 25.39 6.63 7.51
N ILE A 28 24.21 7.12 7.10
CA ILE A 28 23.00 7.05 7.92
C ILE A 28 22.58 5.60 8.09
N LEU A 29 22.56 4.82 7.01
CA LEU A 29 22.22 3.40 7.04
C LEU A 29 23.25 2.59 7.83
N ASP A 30 24.54 2.87 7.67
CA ASP A 30 25.62 2.26 8.47
C ASP A 30 25.39 2.50 9.97
N ASN A 31 25.11 3.74 10.38
CA ASN A 31 24.80 4.04 11.78
C ASN A 31 23.56 3.27 12.27
N ILE A 32 22.48 3.23 11.49
CA ILE A 32 21.24 2.52 11.85
C ILE A 32 21.50 1.02 12.03
N LEU A 33 22.27 0.40 11.14
CA LEU A 33 22.56 -1.04 11.18
C LEU A 33 23.57 -1.38 12.27
N ARG A 34 24.56 -0.52 12.53
CA ARG A 34 25.50 -0.67 13.66
C ARG A 34 24.79 -0.55 15.00
N GLU A 35 23.86 0.40 15.14
CA GLU A 35 23.05 0.53 16.36
C GLU A 35 22.28 -0.75 16.68
N ALA A 36 21.89 -1.51 15.65
CA ALA A 36 21.19 -2.78 15.79
C ALA A 36 22.10 -4.02 15.75
N ASN A 37 23.42 -3.84 15.68
CA ASN A 37 24.41 -4.92 15.56
C ASN A 37 24.16 -5.88 14.38
N LEU A 38 23.71 -5.36 13.23
CA LEU A 38 23.45 -6.16 12.03
C LEU A 38 24.64 -6.16 11.06
N LEU A 39 24.96 -7.34 10.52
CA LEU A 39 25.91 -7.48 9.43
C LEU A 39 25.26 -7.06 8.11
N TYR A 40 26.00 -6.32 7.29
CA TYR A 40 25.53 -5.88 5.99
C TYR A 40 26.66 -5.81 4.96
N GLU A 41 26.29 -5.89 3.69
CA GLU A 41 27.17 -5.69 2.54
C GLU A 41 26.63 -4.53 1.68
N ILE A 42 27.54 -3.73 1.12
CA ILE A 42 27.17 -2.68 0.17
C ILE A 42 27.22 -3.29 -1.22
N ASN A 43 26.15 -3.10 -1.99
CA ASN A 43 25.96 -3.75 -3.27
C ASN A 43 25.67 -2.70 -4.36
N ASP A 44 26.37 -2.81 -5.48
CA ASP A 44 26.33 -1.94 -6.65
C ASP A 44 25.23 -2.33 -7.65
N GLY A 45 24.28 -3.18 -7.24
CA GLY A 45 23.25 -3.76 -8.11
C GLY A 45 23.56 -5.19 -8.55
N SER A 46 24.73 -5.74 -8.20
CA SER A 46 25.09 -7.14 -8.44
C SER A 46 24.25 -8.12 -7.62
N VAL A 47 23.69 -9.16 -8.25
CA VAL A 47 22.73 -10.07 -7.60
C VAL A 47 23.38 -11.11 -6.67
N THR A 48 24.69 -11.32 -6.78
CA THR A 48 25.38 -12.42 -6.09
C THR A 48 25.67 -12.09 -4.62
N VAL A 49 24.88 -12.68 -3.72
CA VAL A 49 25.10 -12.64 -2.27
C VAL A 49 25.31 -14.08 -1.78
N LEU A 50 26.51 -14.35 -1.26
CA LEU A 50 26.98 -15.71 -0.92
C LEU A 50 26.74 -16.10 0.54
N LYS A 51 26.50 -15.13 1.43
CA LYS A 51 26.30 -15.34 2.86
C LYS A 51 25.01 -14.66 3.31
N GLN A 52 24.43 -15.13 4.41
CA GLN A 52 23.24 -14.51 4.94
C GLN A 52 23.54 -13.12 5.51
N THR A 53 23.18 -12.05 4.79
CA THR A 53 23.52 -10.66 5.15
C THR A 53 22.40 -9.69 4.78
N ASN A 54 22.41 -8.52 5.40
CA ASN A 54 21.60 -7.39 4.95
C ASN A 54 22.31 -6.68 3.79
N VAL A 55 21.56 -6.12 2.86
CA VAL A 55 22.13 -5.46 1.68
C VAL A 55 21.78 -3.99 1.72
N ILE A 56 22.79 -3.13 1.67
CA ILE A 56 22.62 -1.71 1.34
C ILE A 56 22.88 -1.56 -0.15
N LEU A 57 21.85 -1.20 -0.90
CA LEU A 57 22.02 -0.82 -2.29
C LEU A 57 22.69 0.54 -2.39
N GLU A 58 23.55 0.70 -3.38
CA GLU A 58 23.98 2.02 -3.80
C GLU A 58 22.77 2.89 -4.14
N ALA A 59 22.92 4.20 -3.94
CA ALA A 59 21.80 5.11 -4.07
C ALA A 59 21.20 5.03 -5.49
N ILE A 60 19.88 4.99 -5.57
CA ILE A 60 19.18 4.64 -6.82
C ILE A 60 19.48 5.63 -7.93
N SER A 61 19.75 6.91 -7.60
CA SER A 61 20.15 7.91 -8.61
C SER A 61 21.46 7.53 -9.31
N ARG A 62 22.39 6.86 -8.62
CA ARG A 62 23.63 6.38 -9.20
C ARG A 62 23.42 5.10 -10.02
N LEU A 63 22.56 4.21 -9.54
CA LEU A 63 22.18 3.01 -10.30
C LEU A 63 21.44 3.37 -11.60
N GLU A 64 20.66 4.44 -11.61
CA GLU A 64 20.00 4.99 -12.81
C GLU A 64 21.00 5.47 -13.88
N LEU A 65 22.23 5.83 -13.50
CA LEU A 65 23.27 6.22 -14.45
C LEU A 65 23.94 5.02 -15.14
N GLU A 66 23.93 3.86 -14.48
CA GLU A 66 24.65 2.66 -14.94
C GLU A 66 23.71 1.62 -15.57
N TYR A 67 22.45 1.56 -15.12
CA TYR A 67 21.48 0.55 -15.52
C TYR A 67 20.17 1.19 -16.00
N ASN A 68 19.48 0.51 -16.91
CA ASN A 68 18.13 0.90 -17.27
C ASN A 68 17.15 0.61 -16.12
N GLU A 69 16.02 1.32 -16.09
CA GLU A 69 14.95 1.13 -15.10
C GLU A 69 14.54 -0.35 -14.95
N LYS A 70 14.37 -1.06 -16.07
CA LYS A 70 14.00 -2.49 -16.09
C LYS A 70 15.03 -3.37 -15.41
N ASP A 71 16.31 -3.07 -15.59
CA ASP A 71 17.41 -3.85 -15.02
C ASP A 71 17.48 -3.61 -13.51
N ILE A 72 17.30 -2.36 -13.07
CA ILE A 72 17.20 -2.00 -11.65
C ILE A 72 16.07 -2.78 -10.98
N PHE A 73 14.87 -2.77 -11.56
CA PHE A 73 13.72 -3.49 -11.03
C PHE A 73 13.94 -5.00 -10.97
N THR A 74 14.52 -5.56 -12.04
CA THR A 74 14.81 -6.98 -12.12
C THR A 74 15.86 -7.40 -11.09
N ASN A 75 16.90 -6.59 -10.89
CA ASN A 75 17.95 -6.87 -9.91
C ASN A 75 17.42 -6.79 -8.48
N ILE A 76 16.60 -5.77 -8.16
CA ILE A 76 15.94 -5.66 -6.85
C ILE A 76 15.03 -6.86 -6.61
N GLN A 77 14.26 -7.28 -7.62
CA GLN A 77 13.39 -8.46 -7.51
C GLN A 77 14.20 -9.74 -7.26
N LYS A 78 15.32 -9.93 -7.99
CA LYS A 78 16.21 -11.09 -7.78
C LYS A 78 16.81 -11.10 -6.38
N LEU A 79 17.25 -9.94 -5.87
CA LEU A 79 17.73 -9.81 -4.49
C LEU A 79 16.63 -10.11 -3.48
N LYS A 80 15.39 -9.68 -3.74
CA LYS A 80 14.24 -9.96 -2.87
C LYS A 80 13.90 -11.45 -2.80
N LEU A 81 14.07 -12.18 -3.90
CA LEU A 81 13.85 -13.62 -3.96
C LEU A 81 15.02 -14.44 -3.38
N ASN A 82 16.19 -13.84 -3.21
CA ASN A 82 17.36 -14.53 -2.65
C ASN A 82 17.17 -14.79 -1.14
N GLU A 83 17.31 -16.04 -0.73
CA GLU A 83 17.19 -16.48 0.67
C GLU A 83 18.36 -15.98 1.54
N ASN A 84 19.52 -15.75 0.94
CA ASN A 84 20.70 -15.21 1.63
C ASN A 84 20.54 -13.74 1.99
N VAL A 85 19.60 -13.02 1.39
CA VAL A 85 19.41 -11.60 1.70
C VAL A 85 18.39 -11.47 2.83
N SER A 86 18.77 -10.94 3.99
CA SER A 86 17.82 -10.76 5.10
C SER A 86 16.89 -9.57 4.87
N GLN A 87 17.47 -8.39 4.65
CA GLN A 87 16.75 -7.15 4.34
C GLN A 87 17.54 -6.36 3.29
N ILE A 88 16.81 -5.66 2.42
CA ILE A 88 17.36 -4.77 1.41
C ILE A 88 17.02 -3.34 1.80
N PHE A 89 18.03 -2.48 1.84
CA PHE A 89 17.90 -1.05 2.09
C PHE A 89 18.25 -0.29 0.82
N ALA A 90 17.28 0.42 0.25
CA ALA A 90 17.49 1.31 -0.89
C ALA A 90 17.26 2.76 -0.48
N TRP A 91 17.98 3.66 -1.13
CA TRP A 91 17.82 5.11 -0.97
C TRP A 91 17.56 5.77 -2.31
N ILE A 92 16.53 6.59 -2.39
CA ILE A 92 16.16 7.32 -3.59
C ILE A 92 15.88 8.78 -3.23
N SER A 93 16.47 9.74 -3.96
CA SER A 93 16.12 11.16 -3.80
C SER A 93 15.21 11.64 -4.92
N SER A 94 14.11 12.26 -4.54
CA SER A 94 13.15 12.88 -5.47
C SER A 94 13.77 13.98 -6.32
N ASN A 95 14.88 14.58 -5.87
CA ASN A 95 15.57 15.67 -6.58
C ASN A 95 16.59 15.17 -7.60
N ASN A 96 17.14 13.97 -7.41
CA ASN A 96 18.26 13.45 -8.21
C ASN A 96 17.84 12.41 -9.25
N VAL A 97 16.63 11.89 -9.15
CA VAL A 97 16.12 10.87 -10.06
C VAL A 97 15.48 11.52 -11.29
N HIS A 98 15.83 11.04 -12.47
CA HIS A 98 15.30 11.57 -13.73
C HIS A 98 13.98 10.89 -14.12
N SER A 99 13.86 9.60 -13.87
CA SER A 99 12.66 8.83 -14.19
C SER A 99 11.52 9.06 -13.21
N LYS A 100 10.36 9.42 -13.76
CA LYS A 100 9.11 9.53 -12.98
C LYS A 100 8.54 8.18 -12.54
N ILE A 101 9.02 7.07 -13.11
CA ILE A 101 8.47 5.72 -12.88
C ILE A 101 9.21 5.02 -11.73
N LEU A 102 10.49 5.34 -11.51
CA LEU A 102 11.32 4.70 -10.48
C LEU A 102 10.71 4.82 -9.08
N ILE A 103 10.35 6.03 -8.64
CA ILE A 103 9.84 6.24 -7.28
C ILE A 103 8.53 5.46 -7.05
N PRO A 104 7.45 5.64 -7.85
CA PRO A 104 6.19 4.91 -7.63
C PRO A 104 6.37 3.39 -7.67
N PHE A 105 7.24 2.89 -8.54
CA PHE A 105 7.47 1.46 -8.67
C PHE A 105 8.21 0.87 -7.47
N LEU A 106 9.27 1.53 -7.00
CA LEU A 106 10.01 1.11 -5.82
C LEU A 106 9.14 1.22 -4.55
N GLU A 107 8.35 2.29 -4.46
CA GLU A 107 7.34 2.43 -3.40
C GLU A 107 6.39 1.25 -3.42
N HIS A 108 5.87 0.85 -4.58
CA HIS A 108 5.00 -0.32 -4.70
C HIS A 108 5.70 -1.62 -4.24
N MET A 109 6.93 -1.89 -4.67
CA MET A 109 7.69 -3.09 -4.30
C MET A 109 8.06 -3.17 -2.82
N SER A 110 8.22 -2.01 -2.18
CA SER A 110 8.67 -1.89 -0.80
C SER A 110 7.59 -2.24 0.22
N GLU A 111 8.03 -2.86 1.31
CA GLU A 111 7.20 -3.22 2.45
C GLU A 111 7.26 -2.15 3.55
N LEU A 112 8.37 -1.43 3.62
CA LEU A 112 8.55 -0.28 4.49
C LEU A 112 9.10 0.89 3.67
N ILE A 113 8.42 2.04 3.75
CA ILE A 113 8.85 3.29 3.13
C ILE A 113 9.14 4.29 4.24
N VAL A 114 10.31 4.90 4.18
CA VAL A 114 10.73 5.98 5.08
C VAL A 114 10.91 7.23 4.25
N THR A 115 9.96 8.16 4.31
CA THR A 115 10.02 9.42 3.58
C THR A 115 10.57 10.52 4.47
N ILE A 116 11.60 11.21 3.99
CA ILE A 116 12.25 12.33 4.67
C ILE A 116 11.72 13.59 3.99
N LYS A 117 10.67 14.19 4.59
CA LYS A 117 9.98 15.36 4.04
C LYS A 117 10.75 16.66 4.32
N SER A 118 11.43 16.73 5.46
CA SER A 118 12.17 17.90 5.91
C SER A 118 13.20 17.51 6.96
N ASN A 119 14.14 18.40 7.30
CA ASN A 119 15.15 18.16 8.33
C ASN A 119 14.57 17.68 9.67
N ASN A 120 13.32 18.06 9.95
CA ASN A 120 12.66 17.78 11.21
C ASN A 120 11.40 16.89 11.07
N GLN A 121 11.11 16.38 9.87
CA GLN A 121 9.90 15.59 9.62
C GLN A 121 10.23 14.34 8.81
N LEU A 122 9.79 13.20 9.34
CA LEU A 122 9.96 11.90 8.73
C LEU A 122 8.65 11.13 8.81
N SER A 123 8.27 10.41 7.76
CA SER A 123 7.10 9.54 7.77
C SER A 123 7.51 8.11 7.45
N ILE A 124 6.98 7.16 8.21
CA ILE A 124 7.19 5.73 8.01
C ILE A 124 5.87 5.10 7.62
N LEU A 125 5.83 4.52 6.42
CA LEU A 125 4.71 3.74 5.92
C LEU A 125 5.11 2.27 5.89
N SER A 126 4.43 1.45 6.69
CA SER A 126 4.61 -0.01 6.70
C SER A 126 3.42 -0.70 6.05
N LYS A 127 3.69 -1.65 5.16
CA LYS A 127 2.70 -2.52 4.52
C LYS A 127 2.83 -3.91 5.11
N SER A 128 1.75 -4.43 5.70
CA SER A 128 1.73 -5.80 6.19
C SER A 128 1.41 -6.77 5.04
N LYS A 129 1.83 -8.03 5.20
CA LYS A 129 1.47 -9.12 4.27
C LYS A 129 -0.03 -9.36 4.15
N SER A 130 -0.81 -8.92 5.14
CA SER A 130 -2.28 -9.00 5.15
C SER A 130 -2.95 -7.82 4.43
N GLY A 131 -2.19 -6.96 3.74
CA GLY A 131 -2.72 -5.80 3.03
C GLY A 131 -2.99 -4.57 3.90
N ASN A 132 -2.70 -4.63 5.21
CA ASN A 132 -2.89 -3.47 6.09
C ASN A 132 -1.73 -2.48 5.91
N VAL A 133 -2.05 -1.24 5.59
CA VAL A 133 -1.08 -0.14 5.50
C VAL A 133 -1.18 0.73 6.75
N LYS A 134 -0.05 0.94 7.42
CA LYS A 134 0.06 1.84 8.58
C LYS A 134 1.04 2.96 8.23
N LEU A 135 0.55 4.19 8.28
CA LEU A 135 1.36 5.40 8.17
C LEU A 135 1.58 5.97 9.56
N LYS A 136 2.82 6.30 9.88
CA LYS A 136 3.21 6.99 11.11
C LYS A 136 4.09 8.17 10.75
N GLU A 137 3.79 9.34 11.29
CA GLU A 137 4.63 10.52 11.11
C GLU A 137 5.40 10.83 12.38
N TYR A 138 6.63 11.29 12.20
CA TYR A 138 7.61 11.54 13.23
C TYR A 138 8.13 12.95 13.05
N HIS A 139 8.11 13.74 14.12
CA HIS A 139 8.94 14.92 14.19
C HIS A 139 10.27 14.54 14.84
N HIS A 140 11.34 14.93 14.16
CA HIS A 140 12.69 14.72 14.62
C HIS A 140 13.34 16.08 14.91
N GLU A 141 13.91 16.25 16.09
CA GLU A 141 14.80 17.39 16.35
C GLU A 141 16.23 16.88 16.34
N LEU A 142 17.00 17.30 15.34
CA LEU A 142 18.40 16.94 15.19
C LEU A 142 19.24 17.76 16.19
N MET A 143 19.17 17.39 17.48
CA MET A 143 20.09 17.92 18.49
C MET A 143 21.38 17.06 18.50
N ASN A 144 22.48 17.64 18.02
CA ASN A 144 23.86 17.16 18.24
C ASN A 144 24.08 15.65 18.04
N ASN A 145 24.00 15.17 16.79
CA ASN A 145 24.36 13.80 16.38
C ASN A 145 23.63 12.65 17.12
N LYS A 146 22.55 12.93 17.85
CA LYS A 146 21.70 11.89 18.45
C LYS A 146 20.26 12.13 18.07
N THR A 147 19.68 11.15 17.39
CA THR A 147 18.34 11.23 16.84
C THR A 147 17.29 10.98 17.92
N MET A 148 16.88 12.03 18.64
CA MET A 148 15.73 11.96 19.55
C MET A 148 14.45 12.18 18.75
N ILE A 149 13.73 11.10 18.50
CA ILE A 149 12.53 11.09 17.67
C ILE A 149 11.30 11.11 18.58
N LYS A 150 10.48 12.15 18.44
CA LYS A 150 9.16 12.22 19.08
C LYS A 150 8.12 11.72 18.07
N GLU A 151 7.47 10.62 18.40
CA GLU A 151 6.31 10.14 17.64
C GLU A 151 5.19 11.16 17.83
N ILE A 152 4.83 11.86 16.75
CA ILE A 152 3.55 12.55 16.71
C ILE A 152 2.59 11.52 16.14
N LYS A 153 1.81 10.89 17.02
CA LYS A 153 0.60 10.22 16.54
C LYS A 153 -0.22 11.31 15.88
N ILE A 154 -0.30 11.30 14.56
CA ILE A 154 -1.49 11.83 13.92
C ILE A 154 -2.59 10.93 14.43
N GLU A 155 -3.30 11.40 15.45
CA GLU A 155 -4.70 11.00 15.58
C GLU A 155 -5.25 11.23 14.19
N LYS A 156 -5.60 10.13 13.50
CA LYS A 156 -6.39 10.23 12.28
C LYS A 156 -7.39 11.30 12.61
N VAL A 157 -7.32 12.43 11.91
CA VAL A 157 -8.44 13.34 11.85
C VAL A 157 -9.54 12.37 11.43
N GLN A 158 -10.39 11.99 12.40
CA GLN A 158 -11.70 11.49 12.06
C GLN A 158 -12.13 12.60 11.13
N GLU A 159 -12.24 12.29 9.83
CA GLU A 159 -13.00 13.13 8.94
C GLU A 159 -14.24 13.41 9.76
N GLN A 160 -14.31 14.63 10.30
CA GLN A 160 -15.59 15.16 10.69
C GLN A 160 -16.33 14.95 9.39
N LYS A 161 -17.31 14.05 9.44
CA LYS A 161 -18.32 14.00 8.41
C LYS A 161 -18.82 15.43 8.40
N GLU A 162 -18.21 16.27 7.56
CA GLU A 162 -18.89 17.44 7.07
C GLU A 162 -20.17 16.82 6.57
N ASP A 163 -21.29 17.21 7.19
CA ASP A 163 -22.61 16.88 6.70
C ASP A 163 -22.65 17.46 5.29
N VAL A 164 -22.18 16.65 4.33
CA VAL A 164 -22.28 16.95 2.92
C VAL A 164 -23.77 16.99 2.70
N ASN A 165 -24.30 18.20 2.61
CA ASN A 165 -25.70 18.41 2.35
C ASN A 165 -25.98 17.81 0.97
N VAL A 166 -26.52 16.58 0.98
CA VAL A 166 -26.72 15.72 -0.19
C VAL A 166 -27.61 16.40 -1.24
N ASP A 167 -28.32 17.47 -0.86
CA ASP A 167 -29.13 18.32 -1.74
C ASP A 167 -28.36 19.05 -2.85
N ASN A 168 -27.04 19.22 -2.72
CA ASN A 168 -26.21 19.95 -3.69
C ASN A 168 -25.31 19.07 -4.56
N ILE A 169 -25.30 17.75 -4.34
CA ILE A 169 -24.62 16.83 -5.26
C ILE A 169 -25.59 16.56 -6.40
N GLY A 170 -25.19 16.90 -7.63
CA GLY A 170 -25.95 16.74 -8.87
C GLY A 170 -26.23 15.28 -9.23
N THR A 171 -27.03 14.62 -8.40
CA THR A 171 -27.69 13.34 -8.66
C THR A 171 -29.18 13.62 -8.72
N PHE A 172 -29.89 12.98 -9.66
CA PHE A 172 -31.34 13.11 -9.82
C PHE A 172 -32.03 13.00 -8.45
N LYS A 173 -32.76 14.04 -8.04
CA LYS A 173 -33.46 14.10 -6.74
C LYS A 173 -34.63 13.11 -6.73
N ILE A 174 -34.36 11.84 -6.44
CA ILE A 174 -35.39 10.81 -6.24
C ILE A 174 -36.01 11.01 -4.85
N GLY A 175 -36.82 12.06 -4.68
CA GLY A 175 -37.45 12.33 -3.38
C GLY A 175 -38.29 13.60 -3.31
N GLN A 176 -37.97 14.63 -4.08
CA GLN A 176 -38.78 15.84 -4.20
C GLN A 176 -39.66 15.74 -5.45
N PHE A 177 -40.69 14.89 -5.38
CA PHE A 177 -41.70 14.83 -6.43
C PHE A 177 -42.67 16.01 -6.24
N THR A 178 -42.93 16.74 -7.32
CA THR A 178 -44.08 17.64 -7.39
C THR A 178 -45.38 16.85 -7.28
N ALA A 179 -46.49 17.50 -6.91
CA ALA A 179 -47.78 16.82 -6.75
C ALA A 179 -48.21 16.06 -8.01
N GLU A 180 -47.90 16.62 -9.19
CA GLU A 180 -48.14 16.01 -10.50
C GLU A 180 -47.29 14.75 -10.74
N GLU A 181 -46.00 14.77 -10.40
CA GLU A 181 -45.12 13.60 -10.55
C GLU A 181 -45.49 12.47 -9.59
N LEU A 182 -46.03 12.82 -8.42
CA LEU A 182 -46.51 11.87 -7.42
C LEU A 182 -47.78 11.16 -7.88
N GLU A 183 -48.66 11.88 -8.58
CA GLU A 183 -49.83 11.30 -9.26
C GLU A 183 -49.44 10.45 -10.45
N ALA A 184 -48.49 10.91 -11.27
CA ALA A 184 -47.96 10.13 -12.40
C ALA A 184 -47.31 8.82 -11.94
N LYS A 185 -46.54 8.84 -10.84
CA LYS A 185 -45.96 7.64 -10.25
C LYS A 185 -47.01 6.67 -9.72
N ARG A 186 -48.10 7.17 -9.12
CA ARG A 186 -49.21 6.33 -8.63
C ARG A 186 -50.04 5.73 -9.76
N ASN A 187 -50.18 6.44 -10.88
CA ASN A 187 -50.90 5.98 -12.06
C ASN A 187 -50.05 5.14 -13.02
N LEU A 188 -48.72 5.06 -12.79
CA LEU A 188 -47.81 4.24 -13.58
C LEU A 188 -47.99 2.75 -13.22
N LYS A 189 -48.89 2.07 -13.93
CA LYS A 189 -49.07 0.63 -13.80
C LYS A 189 -48.02 -0.12 -14.61
N LEU A 190 -47.09 -0.79 -13.92
CA LEU A 190 -46.07 -1.60 -14.59
C LEU A 190 -46.70 -2.90 -15.12
N PRO A 191 -46.33 -3.36 -16.33
CA PRO A 191 -46.97 -4.51 -16.99
C PRO A 191 -46.85 -5.85 -16.24
N PHE A 192 -46.00 -5.94 -15.21
CA PHE A 192 -45.80 -7.15 -14.40
C PHE A 192 -46.24 -7.03 -12.94
N GLU A 193 -47.00 -5.98 -12.59
CA GLU A 193 -47.59 -5.88 -11.25
C GLU A 193 -48.69 -6.96 -11.13
N LYS A 194 -48.30 -8.10 -10.55
CA LYS A 194 -49.18 -9.26 -10.37
C LYS A 194 -50.41 -8.81 -9.59
N ILE A 195 -51.56 -9.04 -10.19
CA ILE A 195 -52.88 -8.87 -9.62
C ILE A 195 -52.99 -9.83 -8.41
N ASN A 196 -52.57 -9.39 -7.23
CA ASN A 196 -53.01 -9.98 -5.96
C ASN A 196 -54.05 -9.05 -5.35
N ILE A 197 -55.19 -9.01 -6.02
CA ILE A 197 -56.45 -8.60 -5.41
C ILE A 197 -56.75 -9.65 -4.34
N ASN A 198 -56.87 -9.20 -3.10
CA ASN A 198 -57.19 -9.97 -1.89
C ASN A 198 -56.01 -10.73 -1.27
N GLN A 199 -55.33 -10.11 -0.31
CA GLN A 199 -55.48 -10.52 1.10
C GLN A 199 -54.73 -9.56 2.01
N GLU A 200 -55.40 -9.25 3.10
CA GLU A 200 -54.98 -8.36 4.18
C GLU A 200 -53.64 -8.79 4.79
N LYS A 201 -52.85 -7.79 5.20
CA LYS A 201 -51.80 -7.84 6.24
C LYS A 201 -51.18 -9.22 6.49
N LYS A 202 -49.98 -9.45 5.96
CA LYS A 202 -48.84 -10.03 6.69
C LYS A 202 -47.60 -10.04 5.79
N GLU A 203 -46.52 -9.51 6.35
CA GLU A 203 -45.10 -9.72 6.03
C GLU A 203 -44.78 -10.16 4.59
N ALA A 204 -44.10 -9.28 3.85
CA ALA A 204 -43.47 -9.61 2.58
C ALA A 204 -42.40 -10.69 2.80
N LYS A 205 -42.82 -11.95 2.85
CA LYS A 205 -41.94 -13.10 2.91
C LYS A 205 -41.48 -13.39 1.49
N ILE A 206 -40.23 -13.01 1.21
CA ILE A 206 -39.55 -13.40 -0.02
C ILE A 206 -39.35 -14.91 0.06
N ILE A 207 -40.13 -15.67 -0.71
CA ILE A 207 -39.95 -17.11 -0.85
C ILE A 207 -38.95 -17.30 -1.99
N TYR A 208 -37.72 -17.63 -1.65
CA TYR A 208 -36.72 -18.06 -2.61
C TYR A 208 -37.00 -19.52 -2.98
N THR A 209 -37.40 -19.77 -4.22
CA THR A 209 -37.34 -21.10 -4.83
C THR A 209 -35.99 -21.18 -5.52
N PRO A 210 -35.04 -22.00 -5.03
CA PRO A 210 -33.81 -22.25 -5.78
C PRO A 210 -34.18 -22.91 -7.11
N ASP A 211 -33.70 -22.35 -8.21
CA ASP A 211 -33.80 -23.00 -9.51
C ASP A 211 -32.90 -24.23 -9.49
N ASN A 212 -33.46 -25.41 -9.80
CA ASN A 212 -32.76 -26.71 -9.81
C ASN A 212 -31.75 -26.85 -10.98
N VAL A 213 -31.29 -25.74 -11.55
CA VAL A 213 -30.28 -25.67 -12.62
C VAL A 213 -29.28 -24.55 -12.30
N ASP A 214 -29.08 -24.28 -11.01
CA ASP A 214 -27.83 -23.69 -10.54
C ASP A 214 -26.86 -24.87 -10.43
N ASP A 215 -26.35 -25.28 -11.60
CA ASP A 215 -25.13 -26.06 -11.71
C ASP A 215 -24.05 -25.20 -11.05
N PHE A 216 -23.93 -25.37 -9.73
CA PHE A 216 -22.67 -25.18 -9.04
C PHE A 216 -21.68 -25.94 -9.90
N ASP A 217 -20.87 -25.21 -10.67
CA ASP A 217 -19.73 -25.76 -11.38
C ASP A 217 -19.01 -26.67 -10.38
N GLU A 218 -19.21 -27.98 -10.55
CA GLU A 218 -18.18 -28.96 -10.30
C GLU A 218 -17.07 -28.61 -11.31
N GLU A 219 -16.39 -27.48 -11.10
CA GLU A 219 -15.03 -27.31 -11.58
C GLU A 219 -14.27 -28.44 -10.88
N ASP A 220 -14.00 -29.49 -11.64
CA ASP A 220 -13.03 -30.51 -11.31
C ASP A 220 -11.79 -29.84 -10.71
N ASP A 221 -11.52 -30.08 -9.42
CA ASP A 221 -10.30 -29.63 -8.76
C ASP A 221 -9.10 -30.09 -9.61
N PRO A 222 -8.35 -29.19 -10.29
CA PRO A 222 -7.27 -29.58 -11.18
C PRO A 222 -6.06 -30.17 -10.43
N ASP A 223 -6.13 -30.29 -9.10
CA ASP A 223 -5.14 -30.92 -8.24
C ASP A 223 -5.32 -32.47 -8.15
N ASN A 224 -6.43 -33.03 -8.64
CA ASN A 224 -6.69 -34.48 -8.55
C ASN A 224 -6.10 -35.35 -9.68
N ASP A 225 -5.47 -34.74 -10.69
CA ASP A 225 -4.84 -35.48 -11.82
C ASP A 225 -3.32 -35.71 -11.67
N LEU A 226 -2.70 -35.31 -10.54
CA LEU A 226 -1.31 -35.64 -10.25
C LEU A 226 -1.18 -37.06 -9.68
N GLN A 227 -1.27 -38.05 -10.57
CA GLN A 227 -0.76 -39.39 -10.28
C GLN A 227 0.76 -39.31 -10.14
N PHE A 228 1.25 -39.41 -8.90
CA PHE A 228 2.67 -39.63 -8.61
C PHE A 228 3.07 -41.01 -9.18
N ILE A 229 3.76 -40.99 -10.33
CA ILE A 229 4.58 -42.10 -10.84
C ILE A 229 6.02 -41.61 -10.93
#